data_AF-A0A4Y8CAW1-F1
#
_entry.id   AF-A0A4Y8CAW1-F1
#
_cell.length_a   1.000
_cell.length_b   1.000
_cell.length_c   1.000
_cell.angle_alpha   90.00
_cell.angle_beta   90.00
_cell.angle_gamma   90.00
#
_symmetry.space_group_name_H-M   'P 1'
#
loop_
_entity.id
_entity.type
_entity.pdbx_description
1 polymer ?
#
loop_
_entity_poly.entity_id
_entity_poly.type
_entity_poly.pdbx_seq_one_letter_code
_entity_poly.pdbx_strand_id
1 'polypeptide(L)'
;DRLAIFNYAHVPWLKKNMRKFDENTLPSPDVKLEILEFCEKFLSKNGYKMIGMDHFAKENDELFKALENGTLHRNFQGYTTKGGADLVGVGLTSIGEGQRHYAQNFKDMSSYEAALDRGVLPFERGVALSDDDELRKAVIMELMANFKLDIKSIEKEFCIDFQEYFKEDLKALEEY
;
A
#
# COMPACT_ATOMS: atom_id res chain seq x y z
N ASP A 1 5.96 19.68 -2.48
CA ASP A 1 5.60 19.41 -1.07
C ASP A 1 5.76 17.95 -0.65
N ARG A 2 5.63 16.99 -1.58
CA ARG A 2 5.86 15.56 -1.34
C ARG A 2 6.82 14.97 -2.38
N LEU A 3 7.53 13.91 -2.03
CA LEU A 3 8.30 13.06 -2.94
C LEU A 3 7.96 11.59 -2.70
N ALA A 4 7.96 10.79 -3.77
CA ALA A 4 7.94 9.34 -3.70
C ALA A 4 9.17 8.80 -4.46
N ILE A 5 10.03 8.06 -3.75
CA ILE A 5 11.31 7.53 -4.26
C ILE A 5 11.21 6.02 -4.38
N PHE A 6 10.63 5.56 -5.49
CA PHE A 6 10.40 4.14 -5.72
C PHE A 6 11.69 3.37 -6.00
N ASN A 7 11.85 2.20 -5.37
CA ASN A 7 12.82 1.22 -5.82
C ASN A 7 12.37 0.65 -7.18
N TYR A 8 13.24 0.66 -8.18
CA TYR A 8 12.95 0.07 -9.47
C TYR A 8 12.77 -1.45 -9.35
N ALA A 9 11.54 -1.91 -9.55
CA ALA A 9 11.18 -3.32 -9.65
C ALA A 9 11.42 -3.83 -11.08
N HIS A 10 12.47 -4.64 -11.23
CA HIS A 10 12.81 -5.22 -12.52
C HIS A 10 12.11 -6.57 -12.72
N VAL A 11 11.07 -6.59 -13.58
CA VAL A 11 10.20 -7.77 -13.79
C VAL A 11 10.04 -8.13 -15.28
N PRO A 12 11.13 -8.44 -16.01
CA PRO A 12 11.12 -8.63 -17.47
C PRO A 12 10.29 -9.84 -17.95
N TRP A 13 9.93 -10.77 -17.06
CA TRP A 13 9.00 -11.86 -17.34
C TRP A 13 7.56 -11.36 -17.52
N LEU A 14 7.18 -10.30 -16.79
CA LEU A 14 5.85 -9.70 -16.82
C LEU A 14 5.80 -8.48 -17.76
N LYS A 15 6.80 -7.60 -17.68
CA LYS A 15 6.90 -6.36 -18.47
C LYS A 15 7.99 -6.50 -19.53
N LYS A 16 7.63 -7.04 -20.69
CA LYS A 16 8.59 -7.39 -21.78
C LYS A 16 9.45 -6.20 -22.24
N ASN A 17 8.97 -4.97 -22.12
CA ASN A 17 9.75 -3.77 -22.45
C ASN A 17 10.99 -3.59 -21.55
N MET A 18 10.98 -4.14 -20.33
CA MET A 18 12.12 -4.09 -19.42
C MET A 18 13.31 -4.94 -19.90
N ARG A 19 13.12 -5.87 -20.84
CA ARG A 19 14.21 -6.67 -21.44
C ARG A 19 15.21 -5.85 -22.26
N LYS A 20 14.91 -4.57 -22.48
CA LYS A 20 15.79 -3.62 -23.18
C LYS A 20 16.88 -3.05 -22.26
N PHE A 21 16.76 -3.20 -20.95
CA PHE A 21 17.81 -2.82 -20.01
C PHE A 21 18.87 -3.91 -19.98
N ASP A 22 20.15 -3.51 -19.96
CA ASP A 22 21.23 -4.43 -19.63
C ASP A 22 21.21 -4.66 -18.12
N GLU A 23 20.89 -5.89 -17.70
CA GLU A 23 20.76 -6.26 -16.29
C GLU A 23 22.06 -6.05 -15.51
N ASN A 24 23.22 -6.09 -16.18
CA ASN A 24 24.52 -5.84 -15.55
C ASN A 24 24.73 -4.36 -15.19
N THR A 25 23.90 -3.46 -15.71
CA THR A 25 23.94 -2.02 -15.39
C THR A 25 23.04 -1.66 -14.22
N LEU A 26 22.22 -2.60 -13.73
CA LEU A 26 21.35 -2.35 -12.59
C LEU A 26 22.17 -2.36 -11.29
N PRO A 27 21.91 -1.43 -10.35
CA PRO A 27 22.60 -1.42 -9.08
C PRO A 27 22.31 -2.70 -8.29
N SER A 28 23.36 -3.23 -7.64
CA SER A 28 23.24 -4.37 -6.74
C SER A 28 22.35 -4.02 -5.53
N PRO A 29 21.86 -5.02 -4.77
CA PRO A 29 21.07 -4.79 -3.57
C PRO A 29 21.73 -3.85 -2.55
N ASP A 30 23.03 -4.02 -2.30
CA ASP A 30 23.78 -3.18 -1.35
C ASP A 30 23.83 -1.71 -1.82
N VAL A 31 24.10 -1.49 -3.11
CA VAL A 31 24.11 -0.13 -3.69
C VAL A 31 22.72 0.50 -3.63
N LYS A 32 21.65 -0.28 -3.81
CA LYS A 32 20.28 0.23 -3.65
C LYS A 32 19.99 0.66 -2.21
N LEU A 33 20.51 -0.05 -1.22
CA LEU A 33 20.41 0.32 0.19
C LEU A 33 21.18 1.61 0.49
N GLU A 34 22.41 1.74 -0.02
CA GLU A 34 23.20 2.97 0.11
C GLU A 34 22.49 4.19 -0.51
N ILE A 35 21.87 4.01 -1.69
CA ILE A 35 21.06 5.06 -2.34
C ILE A 35 19.88 5.45 -1.45
N LEU A 36 19.17 4.48 -0.87
CA LEU A 36 18.03 4.73 0.00
C LEU A 36 18.45 5.51 1.26
N GLU A 37 19.52 5.06 1.93
CA GLU A 37 20.07 5.74 3.12
C GLU A 37 20.53 7.16 2.78
N PHE A 38 21.18 7.36 1.63
CA PHE A 38 21.55 8.67 1.15
C PHE A 38 20.33 9.57 0.93
N CYS A 39 19.30 9.06 0.25
CA CYS A 39 18.06 9.79 -0.01
C CYS A 39 17.39 10.23 1.30
N GLU A 40 17.28 9.33 2.27
CA GLU A 40 16.71 9.64 3.58
C GLU A 40 17.47 10.77 4.29
N LYS A 41 18.80 10.66 4.39
CA LYS A 41 19.65 11.68 5.03
C LYS A 41 19.58 13.02 4.31
N PHE A 42 19.66 12.99 2.97
CA PHE A 42 19.61 14.19 2.14
C PHE A 42 18.27 14.91 2.29
N LEU A 43 17.16 14.18 2.17
CA LEU A 43 15.82 14.76 2.28
C LEU A 43 15.53 15.29 3.68
N SER A 44 15.93 14.54 4.71
CA SER A 44 15.82 14.96 6.11
C SER A 44 16.55 16.28 6.37
N LYS A 45 17.78 16.42 5.85
CA LYS A 45 18.56 17.66 5.95
C LYS A 45 17.90 18.85 5.23
N ASN A 46 17.08 18.57 4.21
CA ASN A 46 16.38 19.57 3.42
C ASN A 46 14.90 19.76 3.85
N GLY A 47 14.53 19.34 5.06
CA GLY A 47 13.22 19.61 5.65
C GLY A 47 12.09 18.69 5.18
N TYR A 48 12.42 17.55 4.59
CA TYR A 48 11.46 16.49 4.27
C TYR A 48 11.59 15.37 5.29
N LYS A 49 10.46 14.93 5.82
CA LYS A 49 10.37 13.78 6.73
C LYS A 49 9.86 12.57 5.98
N MET A 50 10.34 11.41 6.40
CA MET A 50 9.83 10.13 5.93
C MET A 50 8.41 9.93 6.47
N ILE A 51 7.46 9.69 5.58
CA ILE A 51 6.08 9.33 5.93
C ILE A 51 5.95 7.82 6.05
N GLY A 52 6.62 7.09 5.15
CA GLY A 52 6.70 5.65 5.21
C GLY A 52 7.13 5.04 3.89
N MET A 53 7.85 3.92 3.97
CA MET A 53 8.48 3.23 2.84
C MET A 53 9.32 4.19 1.98
N ASP A 54 8.76 4.67 0.88
CA ASP A 54 9.39 5.48 -0.16
C ASP A 54 8.84 6.93 -0.22
N HIS A 55 7.93 7.30 0.68
CA HIS A 55 7.26 8.61 0.66
C HIS A 55 7.84 9.59 1.66
N PHE A 56 8.03 10.84 1.21
CA PHE A 56 8.54 11.95 1.99
C PHE A 56 7.63 13.18 1.85
N ALA A 57 7.44 13.92 2.93
CA ALA A 57 6.68 15.17 2.93
C ALA A 57 7.30 16.20 3.88
N LYS A 58 6.96 17.48 3.72
CA LYS A 58 7.37 18.51 4.68
C LYS A 58 6.61 18.36 6.00
N GLU A 59 7.19 18.86 7.09
CA GLU A 59 6.59 18.81 8.44
C GLU A 59 5.19 19.47 8.51
N ASN A 60 4.93 20.48 7.67
CA ASN A 60 3.64 21.16 7.65
C ASN A 60 2.56 20.43 6.82
N ASP A 61 2.93 19.36 6.10
CA ASP A 61 2.03 18.56 5.28
C ASP A 61 1.04 17.77 6.16
N GLU A 62 -0.19 17.63 5.67
CA GLU A 62 -1.24 16.87 6.35
C GLU A 62 -0.88 15.40 6.59
N LEU A 63 -0.10 14.77 5.70
CA LEU A 63 0.29 13.36 5.85
C LEU A 63 1.30 13.19 6.97
N PHE A 64 2.22 14.14 7.13
CA PHE A 64 3.18 14.10 8.24
C PHE A 64 2.45 14.27 9.58
N LYS A 65 1.53 15.23 9.66
CA LYS A 65 0.71 15.42 10.86
C LYS A 65 -0.17 14.20 11.18
N ALA A 66 -0.71 13.55 10.15
CA ALA A 66 -1.48 12.32 10.29
C ALA A 66 -0.61 11.12 10.73
N LEU A 67 0.67 11.08 10.35
CA LEU A 67 1.60 10.10 10.90
C LEU A 67 1.86 10.37 12.38
N GLU A 68 2.16 11.62 12.75
CA GLU A 68 2.49 11.98 14.14
C GLU A 68 1.34 11.71 15.12
N ASN A 69 0.09 11.92 14.70
CA ASN A 69 -1.08 11.67 15.53
C ASN A 69 -1.62 10.22 15.42
N GLY A 70 -1.03 9.38 14.57
CA GLY A 70 -1.47 8.00 14.33
C GLY A 70 -2.78 7.86 13.57
N THR A 71 -3.14 8.82 12.72
CA THR A 71 -4.33 8.78 11.87
C THR A 71 -3.97 8.72 10.37
N LEU A 72 -2.76 8.28 10.04
CA LEU A 72 -2.38 8.07 8.65
C LEU A 72 -3.12 6.85 8.14
N HIS A 73 -3.66 6.96 6.93
CA HIS A 73 -4.30 5.86 6.23
C HIS A 73 -3.59 5.60 4.92
N ARG A 74 -3.79 4.41 4.37
CA ARG A 74 -3.27 4.02 3.06
C ARG A 74 -4.39 3.38 2.24
N ASN A 75 -4.36 3.58 0.93
CA ASN A 75 -5.21 2.86 -0.03
C ASN A 75 -4.39 2.55 -1.31
N PHE A 76 -5.05 2.10 -2.37
CA PHE A 76 -4.38 1.78 -3.65
C PHE A 76 -3.59 2.93 -4.28
N GLN A 77 -3.91 4.20 -3.97
CA GLN A 77 -3.21 5.37 -4.50
C GLN A 77 -2.04 5.83 -3.60
N GLY A 78 -1.90 5.27 -2.40
CA GLY A 78 -0.87 5.65 -1.43
C GLY A 78 -1.46 6.18 -0.13
N TYR A 79 -0.70 7.04 0.56
CA TYR A 79 -1.09 7.59 1.86
C TYR A 79 -2.15 8.69 1.75
N THR A 80 -3.07 8.73 2.71
CA THR A 80 -4.17 9.68 2.79
C THR A 80 -4.55 9.96 4.24
N THR A 81 -5.17 11.11 4.47
CA THR A 81 -5.78 11.48 5.76
C THR A 81 -7.23 11.01 5.88
N LYS A 82 -7.79 10.43 4.82
CA LYS A 82 -9.20 10.01 4.75
C LYS A 82 -9.34 8.51 4.98
N GLY A 83 -9.42 8.11 6.25
CA GLY A 83 -9.76 6.74 6.64
C GLY A 83 -11.24 6.42 6.46
N GLY A 84 -11.55 5.14 6.26
CA GLY A 84 -12.93 4.61 6.30
C GLY A 84 -13.84 5.04 5.13
N ALA A 85 -13.31 5.69 4.11
CA ALA A 85 -14.08 6.04 2.92
C ALA A 85 -14.08 4.89 1.91
N ASP A 86 -15.25 4.61 1.33
CA ASP A 86 -15.32 3.76 0.14
C ASP A 86 -14.64 4.45 -1.05
N LEU A 87 -13.82 3.68 -1.76
CA LEU A 87 -13.12 4.10 -2.97
C LEU A 87 -13.84 3.54 -4.20
N VAL A 88 -14.38 4.42 -5.02
CA VAL A 88 -15.00 4.02 -6.30
C VAL A 88 -13.98 4.16 -7.43
N GLY A 89 -13.56 3.02 -7.98
CA GLY A 89 -12.66 2.95 -9.12
C GLY A 89 -13.40 3.19 -10.44
N VAL A 90 -13.14 4.33 -11.09
CA VAL A 90 -13.69 4.65 -12.42
C VAL A 90 -12.59 4.56 -13.47
N GLY A 91 -12.90 3.97 -14.63
CA GLY A 91 -11.95 3.82 -15.73
C GLY A 91 -11.39 2.41 -15.89
N LEU A 92 -10.65 2.22 -16.99
CA LEU A 92 -9.98 0.97 -17.32
C LEU A 92 -8.98 0.59 -16.22
N THR A 93 -8.90 -0.70 -15.88
CA THR A 93 -8.02 -1.27 -14.83
C THR A 93 -8.31 -0.85 -13.39
N SER A 94 -9.14 0.18 -13.17
CA SER A 94 -9.35 0.80 -11.86
C SER A 94 -9.85 -0.20 -10.83
N ILE A 95 -9.38 -0.01 -9.60
CA ILE A 95 -9.76 -0.81 -8.44
C ILE A 95 -10.58 0.07 -7.50
N GLY A 96 -11.75 -0.42 -7.13
CA GLY A 96 -12.54 0.08 -6.02
C GLY A 96 -12.30 -0.75 -4.76
N GLU A 97 -12.48 -0.10 -3.63
CA GLU A 97 -12.35 -0.68 -2.30
C GLU A 97 -13.56 -0.23 -1.48
N GLY A 98 -14.32 -1.18 -0.97
CA GLY A 98 -15.33 -0.91 0.05
C GLY A 98 -14.96 -1.54 1.37
N GLN A 99 -15.82 -1.40 2.38
CA GLN A 99 -15.61 -1.96 3.71
C GLN A 99 -15.16 -3.44 3.67
N ARG A 100 -15.93 -4.30 2.97
CA ARG A 100 -15.74 -5.75 2.92
C ARG A 100 -15.44 -6.32 1.54
N HIS A 101 -14.97 -5.50 0.60
CA HIS A 101 -14.67 -6.01 -0.73
C HIS A 101 -13.68 -5.16 -1.51
N TYR A 102 -13.05 -5.79 -2.49
CA TYR A 102 -12.36 -5.10 -3.58
C TYR A 102 -13.02 -5.47 -4.90
N ALA A 103 -13.08 -4.52 -5.83
CA ALA A 103 -13.62 -4.72 -7.17
C ALA A 103 -12.67 -4.12 -8.20
N GLN A 104 -12.48 -4.79 -9.33
CA GLN A 104 -11.61 -4.35 -10.40
C GLN A 104 -12.38 -4.29 -11.72
N ASN A 105 -12.24 -3.16 -12.41
CA ASN A 105 -12.75 -3.01 -13.77
C ASN A 105 -11.89 -3.78 -14.77
N PHE A 106 -12.46 -4.05 -15.96
CA PHE A 106 -11.75 -4.67 -17.08
C PHE A 106 -10.39 -4.03 -17.36
N LYS A 107 -9.41 -4.89 -17.64
CA LYS A 107 -8.04 -4.47 -17.96
C LYS A 107 -7.79 -4.22 -19.43
N ASP A 108 -8.63 -4.77 -20.31
CA ASP A 108 -8.60 -4.52 -21.75
C ASP A 108 -9.73 -3.58 -22.18
N MET A 109 -9.42 -2.71 -23.13
CA MET A 109 -10.34 -1.67 -23.58
C MET A 109 -11.60 -2.25 -24.22
N SER A 110 -11.46 -3.31 -25.02
CA SER A 110 -12.56 -3.92 -25.75
C SER A 110 -13.66 -4.44 -24.81
N SER A 111 -13.29 -5.15 -23.74
CA SER A 111 -14.27 -5.67 -22.76
C SER A 111 -14.87 -4.54 -21.93
N TYR A 112 -14.07 -3.53 -21.59
CA TYR A 112 -14.51 -2.34 -20.86
C TYR A 112 -15.59 -1.55 -21.64
N GLU A 113 -15.31 -1.20 -22.90
CA GLU A 113 -16.25 -0.48 -23.77
C GLU A 113 -17.51 -1.29 -24.03
N ALA A 114 -17.37 -2.60 -24.33
CA ALA A 114 -18.52 -3.46 -24.59
C ALA A 114 -19.45 -3.58 -23.37
N ALA A 115 -18.95 -3.49 -22.14
CA ALA A 115 -19.78 -3.45 -20.94
C ALA A 115 -20.58 -2.14 -20.84
N LEU A 116 -19.91 -1.00 -21.09
CA LEU A 116 -20.55 0.32 -21.09
C LEU A 116 -21.62 0.45 -22.16
N ASP A 117 -21.36 -0.04 -23.38
CA ASP A 117 -22.32 -0.02 -24.50
C ASP A 117 -23.60 -0.83 -24.19
N ARG A 118 -23.49 -1.85 -23.32
CA ARG A 118 -24.63 -2.63 -22.83
C ARG A 118 -25.32 -2.02 -21.61
N GLY A 119 -24.84 -0.88 -21.10
CA GLY A 119 -25.37 -0.23 -19.90
C GLY A 119 -25.12 -1.01 -18.60
N VAL A 120 -24.07 -1.84 -18.56
CA VAL A 120 -23.67 -2.57 -17.33
C VAL A 120 -22.31 -2.07 -16.83
N LEU A 121 -22.06 -2.22 -15.53
CA LEU A 121 -20.78 -1.83 -14.94
C LEU A 121 -19.63 -2.67 -15.52
N PRO A 122 -18.47 -2.06 -15.84
CA PRO A 122 -17.35 -2.74 -16.48
C PRO A 122 -16.50 -3.57 -15.49
N PHE A 123 -17.16 -4.37 -14.66
CA PHE A 123 -16.56 -5.22 -13.63
C PHE A 123 -15.95 -6.50 -14.23
N GLU A 124 -14.66 -6.74 -13.94
CA GLU A 124 -13.96 -7.97 -14.35
C GLU A 124 -13.95 -9.01 -13.23
N ARG A 125 -13.60 -8.58 -12.01
CA ARG A 125 -13.40 -9.47 -10.87
C ARG A 125 -13.35 -8.69 -9.56
N GLY A 126 -13.56 -9.39 -8.46
CA GLY A 126 -13.46 -8.83 -7.11
C GLY A 126 -13.25 -9.92 -6.08
N VAL A 127 -13.07 -9.51 -4.82
CA VAL A 127 -13.00 -10.39 -3.66
C VAL A 127 -13.86 -9.81 -2.55
N ALA A 128 -14.67 -10.67 -1.92
CA ALA A 128 -15.35 -10.35 -0.67
C ALA A 128 -14.45 -10.80 0.48
N LEU A 129 -14.29 -9.93 1.48
CA LEU A 129 -13.40 -10.17 2.61
C LEU A 129 -14.12 -10.99 3.68
N SER A 130 -13.49 -12.08 4.10
CA SER A 130 -13.88 -12.82 5.30
C SER A 130 -13.55 -12.01 6.56
N ASP A 131 -14.03 -12.46 7.72
CA ASP A 131 -13.71 -11.80 8.99
C ASP A 131 -12.21 -11.86 9.30
N ASP A 132 -11.53 -12.95 8.93
CA ASP A 132 -10.06 -13.08 9.03
C ASP A 132 -9.36 -12.07 8.10
N ASP A 133 -9.84 -11.91 6.86
CA ASP A 133 -9.28 -10.93 5.92
C ASP A 133 -9.42 -9.49 6.45
N GLU A 134 -10.56 -9.14 7.05
CA GLU A 134 -10.77 -7.82 7.66
C GLU A 134 -9.83 -7.57 8.84
N LEU A 135 -9.69 -8.54 9.74
CA LEU A 135 -8.78 -8.48 10.88
C LEU A 135 -7.32 -8.30 10.41
N ARG A 136 -6.88 -9.15 9.48
CA ARG A 136 -5.51 -9.08 8.95
C ARG A 136 -5.28 -7.80 8.19
N LYS A 137 -6.26 -7.32 7.42
CA LYS A 137 -6.22 -6.02 6.76
C LYS A 137 -6.03 -4.90 7.79
N ALA A 138 -6.81 -4.87 8.87
CA ALA A 138 -6.69 -3.83 9.89
C ALA A 138 -5.28 -3.80 10.50
N VAL A 139 -4.74 -4.96 10.88
CA VAL A 139 -3.38 -5.09 11.43
C VAL A 139 -2.31 -4.63 10.44
N ILE A 140 -2.35 -5.11 9.20
CA ILE A 140 -1.37 -4.77 8.17
C ILE A 140 -1.42 -3.27 7.84
N MET A 141 -2.63 -2.71 7.70
CA MET A 141 -2.79 -1.30 7.32
C MET A 141 -2.33 -0.36 8.43
N GLU A 142 -2.57 -0.70 9.69
CA GLU A 142 -2.10 0.08 10.84
C GLU A 142 -0.57 0.07 10.93
N LEU A 143 0.06 -1.10 10.76
CA LEU A 143 1.53 -1.21 10.71
C LEU A 143 2.13 -0.45 9.52
N MET A 144 1.52 -0.56 8.34
CA MET A 144 2.01 0.11 7.12
C MET A 144 1.87 1.63 7.16
N ALA A 145 0.87 2.16 7.87
CA ALA A 145 0.60 3.59 7.91
C ALA A 145 1.22 4.28 9.13
N ASN A 146 1.12 3.67 10.31
CA ASN A 146 1.45 4.32 11.58
C ASN A 146 2.70 3.74 12.26
N PHE A 147 3.34 2.71 11.69
CA PHE A 147 4.56 2.07 12.21
C PHE A 147 4.43 1.55 13.65
N LYS A 148 3.19 1.31 14.09
CA LYS A 148 2.84 0.79 15.40
C LYS A 148 1.54 0.03 15.28
N LEU A 149 1.19 -0.72 16.32
CA LEU A 149 -0.08 -1.43 16.42
C LEU A 149 -0.59 -1.35 17.85
N ASP A 150 -1.82 -0.89 18.05
CA ASP A 150 -2.50 -1.00 19.33
C ASP A 150 -3.22 -2.34 19.41
N ILE A 151 -2.53 -3.33 19.99
CA ILE A 151 -3.05 -4.71 20.14
C ILE A 151 -4.38 -4.72 20.89
N LYS A 152 -4.53 -3.92 21.95
CA LYS A 152 -5.77 -3.91 22.75
C LYS A 152 -6.96 -3.39 21.95
N SER A 153 -6.72 -2.42 21.06
CA SER A 153 -7.76 -1.94 20.15
C SER A 153 -8.22 -3.05 19.21
N ILE A 154 -7.28 -3.80 18.62
CA ILE A 154 -7.59 -4.92 17.72
C ILE A 154 -8.34 -6.04 18.43
N GLU A 155 -7.87 -6.46 19.61
CA GLU A 155 -8.54 -7.49 20.42
C GLU A 155 -9.99 -7.12 20.73
N LYS A 156 -10.23 -5.85 21.07
CA LYS A 156 -11.56 -5.33 21.36
C LYS A 156 -12.46 -5.26 20.12
N GLU A 157 -11.92 -4.79 18.99
CA GLU A 157 -12.68 -4.60 17.75
C GLU A 157 -13.09 -5.94 17.13
N PHE A 158 -12.18 -6.91 17.10
CA PHE A 158 -12.39 -8.20 16.46
C PHE A 158 -12.75 -9.32 17.44
N CYS A 159 -12.82 -9.04 18.74
CA CYS A 159 -13.15 -10.00 19.80
C CYS A 159 -12.22 -11.23 19.81
N ILE A 160 -10.90 -11.00 19.74
CA ILE A 160 -9.87 -12.05 19.75
C ILE A 160 -8.90 -11.91 20.93
N ASP A 161 -8.16 -12.97 21.24
CA ASP A 161 -6.88 -12.90 21.94
C ASP A 161 -5.78 -12.80 20.88
N PHE A 162 -5.04 -11.70 20.85
CA PHE A 162 -4.08 -11.44 19.77
C PHE A 162 -2.90 -12.42 19.79
N GLN A 163 -2.43 -12.77 20.99
CA GLN A 163 -1.27 -13.64 21.16
C GLN A 163 -1.59 -15.07 20.72
N GLU A 164 -2.80 -15.55 21.01
CA GLU A 164 -3.22 -16.86 20.56
C GLU A 164 -3.58 -16.86 19.06
N TYR A 165 -4.29 -15.83 18.57
CA TYR A 165 -4.73 -15.77 17.17
C TYR A 165 -3.55 -15.67 16.19
N PHE A 166 -2.57 -14.81 16.50
CA PHE A 166 -1.40 -14.57 15.66
C PHE A 166 -0.17 -15.36 16.12
N LYS A 167 -0.33 -16.41 16.93
CA LYS A 167 0.79 -17.15 17.53
C LYS A 167 1.86 -17.60 16.54
N GLU A 168 1.44 -18.20 15.42
CA GLU A 168 2.37 -18.68 14.39
C GLU A 168 3.02 -17.51 13.63
N ASP A 169 2.26 -16.43 13.38
CA ASP A 169 2.76 -15.20 12.76
C ASP A 169 3.82 -14.52 13.66
N LEU A 170 3.57 -14.45 14.96
CA LEU A 170 4.50 -13.89 15.96
C LEU A 170 5.77 -14.73 16.08
N LYS A 171 5.64 -16.06 16.08
CA LYS A 171 6.80 -16.97 16.09
C LYS A 171 7.68 -16.78 14.85
N ALA A 172 7.08 -16.55 13.68
CA ALA A 172 7.83 -16.27 12.46
C ALA A 172 8.60 -14.94 12.48
N LEU A 173 8.23 -14.00 13.37
CA LEU A 173 8.94 -12.73 13.55
C LEU A 173 10.16 -12.83 14.46
N GLU A 174 10.26 -13.84 15.34
CA GLU A 174 11.39 -13.98 16.28
C GLU A 174 12.75 -14.23 15.59
N GLU A 175 12.75 -14.62 14.32
CA GLU A 175 13.97 -14.90 13.54
C GLU A 175 14.64 -13.64 12.94
N TYR A 176 14.08 -12.45 13.18
CA TYR A 176 14.59 -11.15 12.70
C TYR A 176 14.87 -10.18 13.86
#